data_AF-A0A4R8XQJ4-F1
#
_entry.id   AF-A0A4R8XQJ4-F1
#
_cell.length_a   1.000
_cell.length_b   1.000
_cell.length_c   1.000
_cell.angle_alpha   90.00
_cell.angle_beta   90.00
_cell.angle_gamma   90.00
#
_symmetry.space_group_name_H-M   'P 1'
#
loop_
_entity.id
_entity.type
_entity.pdbx_description
1 polymer ?
#
loop_
_entity_poly.entity_id
_entity_poly.type
_entity_poly.pdbx_seq_one_letter_code
_entity_poly.pdbx_strand_id
1 'polypeptide(L)'
;MKLVSRNSLRWLPAFVVPAVVVAAVIAVPLQAGATVDLPDKTPEQVLLLVNDSTVSAFSGTVEQSADLGLPSLDLSAGMSESMTGALPEGNDSVIPLGVTTALELLSGSHEFRVYVGGESQSRVQIKDRMAERDVVHNGGDIWLYDSSTNAATHLSLDLEATAQAKSAELQSQLPTDLATPAQLAERFLGELDPSTTVSVGTDARVAGRSVYELVLTPKTTETLVASVSIAVDSETGLPLQVTVLAQGQSAPAFQVGFTAIDFAAPNADLFAFTPPATATVTEQAMPAPTEGATGDQPGDHSPAAGQVPVVTGTGWSTIVEVPAAAVPAELSANPMLDQLTTAVDGGRAVTTSLVTLFLSNDGRVFAGAVPLAALQAAAE
;
A
#
# COMPACT_ATOMS: atom_id res chain seq x y z
N MET A 1 -7.03 27.83 -30.81
CA MET A 1 -7.09 27.72 -29.34
C MET A 1 -8.29 26.86 -28.98
N LYS A 2 -8.11 25.53 -29.03
CA LYS A 2 -9.16 24.58 -28.63
C LYS A 2 -8.96 24.34 -27.13
N LEU A 3 -9.99 24.63 -26.34
CA LEU A 3 -10.02 24.32 -24.92
C LEU A 3 -9.90 22.80 -24.77
N VAL A 4 -8.77 22.34 -24.26
CA VAL A 4 -8.66 20.97 -23.74
C VAL A 4 -9.56 20.92 -22.51
N SER A 5 -10.46 19.94 -22.48
CA SER A 5 -11.43 19.73 -21.42
C SER A 5 -10.72 19.53 -20.07
N ARG A 6 -11.17 20.25 -19.03
CA ARG A 6 -10.68 20.18 -17.64
C ARG A 6 -10.85 18.80 -16.97
N ASN A 7 -11.37 17.79 -17.67
CA ASN A 7 -11.55 16.43 -17.15
C ASN A 7 -10.33 15.51 -17.29
N SER A 8 -9.25 15.90 -17.99
CA SER A 8 -8.07 15.04 -18.19
C SER A 8 -7.08 15.04 -17.01
N LEU A 9 -7.40 15.75 -15.92
CA LEU A 9 -6.56 15.90 -14.74
C LEU A 9 -7.05 15.09 -13.53
N ARG A 10 -7.74 13.98 -13.78
CA ARG A 10 -8.15 12.99 -12.76
C ARG A 10 -7.13 11.86 -12.57
N TRP A 11 -6.03 11.90 -13.31
CA TRP A 11 -5.06 10.82 -13.44
C TRP A 11 -3.95 10.80 -12.38
N LEU A 12 -4.19 11.37 -11.19
CA LEU A 12 -3.13 11.56 -10.19
C LEU A 12 -3.50 11.32 -8.73
N PRO A 13 -4.52 10.48 -8.49
CA PRO A 13 -4.40 9.55 -7.38
C PRO A 13 -4.92 8.14 -7.73
N ALA A 14 -4.56 7.58 -8.89
CA ALA A 14 -4.89 6.18 -9.23
C ALA A 14 -3.68 5.21 -9.20
N PHE A 15 -2.45 5.71 -8.99
CA PHE A 15 -1.24 4.86 -8.78
C PHE A 15 -0.36 5.34 -7.62
N VAL A 16 -0.95 6.04 -6.65
CA VAL A 16 -0.31 6.28 -5.34
C VAL A 16 -1.28 5.80 -4.27
N VAL A 17 -1.34 4.49 -4.06
CA VAL A 17 -1.67 3.95 -2.74
C VAL A 17 -0.36 3.96 -1.97
N PRO A 18 -0.27 4.73 -0.89
CA PRO A 18 -0.13 4.11 0.41
C PRO A 18 -1.45 4.45 1.10
N ALA A 19 -2.24 3.49 1.57
CA ALA A 19 -1.93 2.81 2.81
C ALA A 19 -3.26 2.19 3.29
N VAL A 20 -3.13 1.14 4.09
CA VAL A 20 -4.15 0.57 4.97
C VAL A 20 -5.40 0.05 4.27
N VAL A 21 -5.31 -1.18 3.75
CA VAL A 21 -6.50 -2.03 3.65
C VAL A 21 -6.16 -3.48 4.11
N VAL A 22 -6.78 -3.94 5.20
CA VAL A 22 -6.56 -4.95 6.27
C VAL A 22 -7.95 -5.31 6.91
N ALA A 23 -8.66 -6.43 6.73
CA ALA A 23 -8.29 -7.81 7.07
C ALA A 23 -9.50 -8.79 7.48
N ALA A 24 -9.27 -10.05 7.92
CA ALA A 24 -10.10 -11.12 8.56
C ALA A 24 -11.33 -11.82 7.93
N VAL A 25 -11.15 -13.09 7.53
CA VAL A 25 -12.22 -14.03 7.09
C VAL A 25 -12.98 -14.69 8.25
N ILE A 26 -14.32 -14.63 8.20
CA ILE A 26 -15.19 -15.71 8.72
C ILE A 26 -15.85 -16.40 7.52
N ALA A 27 -15.49 -17.66 7.30
CA ALA A 27 -16.03 -18.47 6.21
C ALA A 27 -17.51 -18.79 6.42
N VAL A 28 -18.38 -18.17 5.62
CA VAL A 28 -19.76 -18.63 5.42
C VAL A 28 -19.79 -19.46 4.13
N PRO A 29 -20.35 -20.67 4.12
CA PRO A 29 -20.40 -21.48 2.91
C PRO A 29 -21.32 -20.80 1.89
N LEU A 30 -20.76 -20.29 0.80
CA LEU A 30 -21.53 -19.73 -0.31
C LEU A 30 -22.32 -20.85 -1.00
N GLN A 31 -23.63 -20.63 -1.09
CA GLN A 31 -24.50 -21.46 -1.91
C GLN A 31 -24.16 -21.26 -3.39
N ALA A 32 -24.07 -22.38 -4.11
CA ALA A 32 -23.89 -22.40 -5.56
C ALA A 32 -25.07 -21.68 -6.23
N GLY A 33 -24.86 -20.43 -6.68
CA GLY A 33 -25.89 -19.58 -7.23
C GLY A 33 -25.43 -18.87 -8.49
N ALA A 34 -25.87 -19.40 -9.64
CA ALA A 34 -25.77 -18.89 -11.01
C ALA A 34 -24.36 -18.58 -11.54
N THR A 35 -24.00 -19.23 -12.65
CA THR A 35 -22.83 -18.85 -13.46
C THR A 35 -22.95 -17.37 -13.82
N VAL A 36 -22.01 -16.57 -13.34
CA VAL A 36 -21.83 -15.21 -13.84
C VAL A 36 -21.33 -15.35 -15.28
N ASP A 37 -21.98 -14.66 -16.20
CA ASP A 37 -21.64 -14.65 -17.63
C ASP A 37 -21.63 -13.17 -18.05
N LEU A 38 -20.44 -12.59 -18.06
CA LEU A 38 -20.19 -11.22 -18.48
C LEU A 38 -19.72 -11.20 -19.93
N PRO A 39 -20.00 -10.13 -20.69
CA PRO A 39 -19.41 -9.96 -22.01
C PRO A 39 -17.88 -9.95 -21.92
N ASP A 40 -17.22 -10.70 -22.81
CA ASP A 40 -15.76 -10.73 -22.88
C ASP A 40 -15.15 -9.33 -23.00
N LYS A 41 -14.11 -9.08 -22.21
CA LYS A 41 -13.30 -7.85 -22.26
C LYS A 41 -11.83 -8.15 -22.39
N THR A 42 -11.11 -7.26 -23.06
CA THR A 42 -9.65 -7.26 -23.05
C THR A 42 -9.11 -6.54 -21.80
N PRO A 43 -7.84 -6.76 -21.40
CA PRO A 43 -7.20 -6.02 -20.31
C PRO A 43 -7.31 -4.49 -20.47
N GLU A 44 -7.12 -3.99 -21.68
CA GLU A 44 -7.22 -2.56 -22.00
C GLU A 44 -8.64 -2.03 -21.70
N GLN A 45 -9.66 -2.81 -22.03
CA GLN A 45 -11.07 -2.45 -21.80
C GLN A 45 -11.44 -2.48 -20.32
N VAL A 46 -10.85 -3.37 -19.53
CA VAL A 46 -11.03 -3.39 -18.07
C VAL A 46 -10.32 -2.18 -17.44
N LEU A 47 -9.11 -1.82 -17.88
CA LEU A 47 -8.44 -0.60 -17.43
C LEU A 47 -9.22 0.67 -17.79
N LEU A 48 -9.80 0.72 -18.99
CA LEU A 48 -10.69 1.79 -19.40
C LEU A 48 -11.95 1.86 -18.52
N LEU A 49 -12.52 0.71 -18.15
CA LEU A 49 -13.65 0.66 -17.23
C LEU A 49 -13.30 1.27 -15.87
N VAL A 50 -12.10 0.99 -15.33
CA VAL A 50 -11.59 1.62 -14.11
C VAL A 50 -11.47 3.13 -14.26
N ASN A 51 -10.89 3.59 -15.38
CA ASN A 51 -10.75 5.02 -15.66
C ASN A 51 -12.11 5.74 -15.77
N ASP A 52 -13.08 5.08 -16.38
CA ASP A 52 -14.42 5.64 -16.63
C ASP A 52 -15.34 5.52 -15.40
N SER A 53 -14.82 5.03 -14.28
CA SER A 53 -15.58 4.94 -13.04
C SER A 53 -16.13 6.31 -12.64
N THR A 54 -17.45 6.33 -12.43
CA THR A 54 -18.20 7.53 -12.04
C THR A 54 -18.50 7.58 -10.54
N VAL A 55 -18.08 6.55 -9.80
CA VAL A 55 -18.30 6.44 -8.37
C VAL A 55 -17.37 7.41 -7.64
N SER A 56 -17.94 8.48 -7.10
CA SER A 56 -17.24 9.46 -6.28
C SER A 56 -17.59 9.39 -4.80
N ALA A 57 -18.63 8.63 -4.43
CA ALA A 57 -19.02 8.43 -3.05
C ALA A 57 -19.55 7.01 -2.84
N PHE A 58 -19.18 6.41 -1.72
CA PHE A 58 -19.61 5.07 -1.32
C PHE A 58 -19.27 4.82 0.15
N SER A 59 -19.86 3.77 0.72
CA SER A 59 -19.42 3.17 1.97
C SER A 59 -19.31 1.66 1.82
N GLY A 60 -18.46 1.04 2.61
CA GLY A 60 -18.30 -0.41 2.54
C GLY A 60 -17.62 -0.99 3.76
N THR A 61 -17.82 -2.30 3.92
CA THR A 61 -17.04 -3.12 4.85
C THR A 61 -15.98 -3.82 4.03
N VAL A 62 -14.73 -3.71 4.48
CA VAL A 62 -13.57 -4.24 3.77
C VAL A 62 -12.85 -5.22 4.66
N GLU A 63 -12.45 -6.30 4.02
CA GLU A 63 -11.71 -7.40 4.59
C GLU A 63 -10.37 -7.54 3.85
N GLN A 64 -9.40 -8.19 4.46
CA GLN A 64 -8.10 -8.55 3.92
C GLN A 64 -7.61 -9.82 4.61
N SER A 65 -6.58 -10.46 4.14
CA SER A 65 -6.02 -11.57 4.89
C SER A 65 -4.60 -11.73 4.46
N ALA A 66 -3.72 -12.04 5.41
CA ALA A 66 -2.34 -12.32 5.14
C ALA A 66 -2.04 -13.75 5.62
N ASP A 67 -1.80 -14.66 4.68
CA ASP A 67 -1.29 -16.01 4.92
C ASP A 67 0.16 -16.11 4.41
N LEU A 68 1.01 -15.34 5.09
CA LEU A 68 2.42 -15.18 4.74
C LEU A 68 3.31 -16.29 5.31
N GLY A 69 2.73 -17.33 5.92
CA GLY A 69 3.48 -18.40 6.59
C GLY A 69 4.22 -17.94 7.85
N LEU A 70 3.91 -16.75 8.36
CA LEU A 70 4.48 -16.23 9.60
C LEU A 70 3.74 -16.84 10.81
N PRO A 71 4.44 -17.18 11.91
CA PRO A 71 3.78 -17.50 13.16
C PRO A 71 2.90 -16.32 13.58
N SER A 72 1.75 -16.58 14.19
CA SER A 72 0.89 -15.54 14.76
C SER A 72 1.64 -14.88 15.93
N LEU A 73 2.41 -13.84 15.63
CA LEU A 73 3.08 -13.03 16.62
C LEU A 73 2.03 -12.05 17.14
N ASP A 74 1.66 -12.18 18.40
CA ASP A 74 0.93 -11.12 19.09
C ASP A 74 1.92 -9.99 19.39
N LEU A 75 2.24 -9.21 18.35
CA LEU A 75 3.17 -8.08 18.41
C LEU A 75 2.65 -6.97 19.33
N SER A 76 1.36 -6.99 19.68
CA SER A 76 0.74 -6.01 20.58
C SER A 76 1.31 -6.07 22.00
N ALA A 77 1.67 -7.27 22.48
CA ALA A 77 2.13 -7.48 23.85
C ALA A 77 3.63 -7.18 24.08
N GLY A 78 4.46 -7.24 23.02
CA GLY A 78 5.92 -7.15 23.14
C GLY A 78 6.57 -5.83 22.70
N MET A 79 5.92 -5.07 21.82
CA MET A 79 6.49 -3.82 21.27
C MET A 79 6.13 -2.56 22.08
N SER A 80 5.05 -2.60 22.87
CA SER A 80 4.66 -1.47 23.73
C SER A 80 5.68 -1.19 24.84
N GLU A 81 6.28 -2.24 25.42
CA GLU A 81 7.27 -2.12 26.50
C GLU A 81 8.68 -1.76 26.02
N SER A 82 9.04 -2.12 24.78
CA SER A 82 10.39 -1.91 24.25
C SER A 82 10.57 -0.56 23.52
N MET A 83 9.49 0.10 23.09
CA MET A 83 9.56 1.44 22.48
C MET A 83 9.27 2.60 23.44
N THR A 84 8.65 2.34 24.60
CA THR A 84 8.46 3.38 25.63
C THR A 84 9.73 3.69 26.42
N GLY A 85 10.76 2.84 26.33
CA GLY A 85 12.03 3.00 27.06
C GLY A 85 13.19 3.68 26.31
N ALA A 86 13.02 4.02 25.02
CA ALA A 86 14.12 4.48 24.17
C ALA A 86 13.77 5.69 23.29
N LEU A 87 13.13 6.71 23.88
CA LEU A 87 13.06 8.04 23.25
C LEU A 87 14.14 8.93 23.90
N PRO A 88 15.26 9.22 23.21
CA PRO A 88 16.12 10.32 23.58
C PRO A 88 15.32 11.62 23.45
N GLU A 89 15.37 12.48 24.46
CA GLU A 89 14.83 13.84 24.33
C GLU A 89 15.58 14.57 23.20
N GLY A 90 14.91 14.80 22.06
CA GLY A 90 15.38 15.77 21.06
C GLY A 90 15.44 15.35 19.58
N ASN A 91 14.82 14.26 19.13
CA ASN A 91 14.67 13.99 17.68
C ASN A 91 13.21 14.07 17.20
N ASP A 92 12.94 15.01 16.30
CA ASP A 92 11.63 15.30 15.71
C ASP A 92 11.17 14.25 14.66
N SER A 93 11.62 13.00 14.80
CA SER A 93 11.35 11.91 13.86
C SER A 93 10.31 10.95 14.42
N VAL A 94 9.06 11.41 14.43
CA VAL A 94 7.91 10.59 14.82
C VAL A 94 7.35 9.87 13.58
N ILE A 95 8.06 8.85 13.08
CA ILE A 95 7.45 7.77 12.27
C ILE A 95 7.44 6.38 12.97
N PRO A 96 7.10 6.25 14.29
CA PRO A 96 6.87 4.94 14.89
C PRO A 96 5.42 4.42 14.74
N LEU A 97 4.42 5.28 14.52
CA LEU A 97 2.99 4.86 14.40
C LEU A 97 2.65 4.21 13.05
N GLY A 98 3.22 4.71 11.95
CA GLY A 98 2.92 4.21 10.60
C GLY A 98 3.51 2.83 10.31
N VAL A 99 4.72 2.56 10.80
CA VAL A 99 5.44 1.30 10.55
C VAL A 99 4.86 0.16 11.38
N THR A 100 4.60 0.37 12.68
CA THR A 100 4.00 -0.65 13.55
C THR A 100 2.61 -1.06 13.10
N THR A 101 1.76 -0.08 12.77
CA THR A 101 0.45 -0.32 12.15
C THR A 101 0.65 -1.11 10.85
N ALA A 102 1.46 -0.63 9.90
CA ALA A 102 1.70 -1.35 8.64
C ALA A 102 2.17 -2.81 8.82
N LEU A 103 2.99 -3.12 9.83
CA LEU A 103 3.41 -4.50 10.12
C LEU A 103 2.27 -5.34 10.71
N GLU A 104 1.50 -4.80 11.64
CA GLU A 104 0.31 -5.44 12.21
C GLU A 104 -0.72 -5.77 11.13
N LEU A 105 -0.95 -4.81 10.24
CA LEU A 105 -1.79 -4.90 9.06
C LEU A 105 -1.35 -6.05 8.11
N LEU A 106 -0.04 -6.32 8.01
CA LEU A 106 0.50 -7.44 7.22
C LEU A 106 0.45 -8.78 7.96
N SER A 107 0.00 -8.79 9.22
CA SER A 107 -0.17 -9.99 10.02
C SER A 107 -1.65 -10.30 10.23
N GLY A 108 -2.07 -11.51 9.86
CA GLY A 108 -3.40 -12.00 10.19
C GLY A 108 -4.53 -11.29 9.46
N SER A 109 -5.46 -10.73 10.25
CA SER A 109 -6.88 -10.68 9.94
C SER A 109 -7.56 -9.63 10.88
N HIS A 110 -8.30 -8.63 10.36
CA HIS A 110 -8.85 -7.41 10.99
C HIS A 110 -9.98 -6.76 10.16
N GLU A 111 -11.12 -6.30 10.63
CA GLU A 111 -12.12 -5.69 9.71
C GLU A 111 -12.00 -4.15 9.63
N PHE A 112 -12.40 -3.54 8.50
CA PHE A 112 -12.69 -2.10 8.50
C PHE A 112 -13.96 -1.65 7.83
N ARG A 113 -14.27 -0.39 8.11
CA ARG A 113 -15.25 0.40 7.41
C ARG A 113 -14.57 1.51 6.64
N VAL A 114 -14.93 1.62 5.37
CA VAL A 114 -14.47 2.66 4.47
C VAL A 114 -15.66 3.53 4.09
N TYR A 115 -15.46 4.84 4.15
CA TYR A 115 -16.42 5.84 3.71
C TYR A 115 -15.71 6.82 2.78
N VAL A 116 -16.30 7.11 1.63
CA VAL A 116 -15.82 8.10 0.67
C VAL A 116 -16.96 9.04 0.35
N GLY A 117 -16.76 10.33 0.61
CA GLY A 117 -17.76 11.39 0.43
C GLY A 117 -17.52 12.27 -0.81
N GLY A 118 -16.49 11.98 -1.60
CA GLY A 118 -16.05 12.80 -2.73
C GLY A 118 -14.53 12.82 -2.87
N GLU A 119 -14.03 13.73 -3.70
CA GLU A 119 -12.58 13.88 -3.97
C GLU A 119 -11.77 14.35 -2.75
N SER A 120 -12.42 14.95 -1.74
CA SER A 120 -11.76 15.55 -0.58
C SER A 120 -12.24 14.98 0.76
N GLN A 121 -12.99 13.87 0.77
CA GLN A 121 -13.56 13.32 1.99
C GLN A 121 -13.45 11.81 2.02
N SER A 122 -12.74 11.28 3.00
CA SER A 122 -12.65 9.85 3.24
C SER A 122 -12.47 9.52 4.71
N ARG A 123 -12.95 8.37 5.13
CA ARG A 123 -12.72 7.82 6.46
C ARG A 123 -12.46 6.32 6.38
N VAL A 124 -11.44 5.86 7.08
CA VAL A 124 -11.14 4.46 7.30
C VAL A 124 -11.21 4.21 8.80
N GLN A 125 -12.00 3.22 9.20
CA GLN A 125 -12.17 2.83 10.61
C GLN A 125 -11.77 1.38 10.82
N ILE A 126 -10.69 1.17 11.55
CA ILE A 126 -10.21 -0.15 11.96
C ILE A 126 -10.90 -0.54 13.25
N LYS A 127 -11.62 -1.66 13.21
CA LYS A 127 -12.29 -2.20 14.39
C LYS A 127 -11.42 -3.26 15.03
N ASP A 128 -10.73 -2.87 16.08
CA ASP A 128 -10.02 -3.80 16.94
C ASP A 128 -10.99 -4.38 18.00
N ARG A 129 -10.59 -5.47 18.66
CA ARG A 129 -11.47 -6.22 19.59
C ARG A 129 -11.98 -5.36 20.76
N MET A 130 -11.22 -4.36 21.17
CA MET A 130 -11.52 -3.46 22.30
C MET A 130 -11.13 -1.99 22.04
N ALA A 131 -10.77 -1.65 20.81
CA ALA A 131 -10.34 -0.32 20.42
C ALA A 131 -10.80 -0.02 19.00
N GLU A 132 -10.75 1.26 18.64
CA GLU A 132 -10.93 1.71 17.26
C GLU A 132 -9.77 2.62 16.88
N ARG A 133 -9.35 2.48 15.63
CA ARG A 133 -8.40 3.39 15.00
C ARG A 133 -9.04 4.01 13.79
N ASP A 134 -8.98 5.33 13.71
CA ASP A 134 -9.61 6.09 12.65
C ASP A 134 -8.58 6.90 11.89
N VAL A 135 -8.70 6.89 10.56
CA VAL A 135 -8.08 7.89 9.69
C VAL A 135 -9.20 8.65 9.01
N VAL A 136 -9.28 9.96 9.25
CA VAL A 136 -10.32 10.83 8.69
C VAL A 136 -9.67 11.94 7.89
N HIS A 137 -10.01 12.04 6.62
CA HIS A 137 -9.57 13.08 5.71
C HIS A 137 -10.79 13.92 5.30
N ASN A 138 -10.68 15.24 5.46
CA ASN A 138 -11.73 16.18 5.14
C ASN A 138 -11.12 17.51 4.69
N GLY A 139 -11.07 17.75 3.38
CA GLY A 139 -10.44 18.93 2.81
C GLY A 139 -8.92 18.89 3.01
N GLY A 140 -8.34 19.92 3.62
CA GLY A 140 -6.90 19.96 3.93
C GLY A 140 -6.54 19.17 5.19
N ASP A 141 -7.51 18.70 5.96
CA ASP A 141 -7.27 18.15 7.30
C ASP A 141 -7.27 16.62 7.27
N ILE A 142 -6.27 16.02 7.90
CA ILE A 142 -6.19 14.59 8.16
C ILE A 142 -6.05 14.37 9.67
N TRP A 143 -6.95 13.58 10.22
CA TRP A 143 -6.91 13.12 11.61
C TRP A 143 -6.57 11.64 11.64
N LEU A 144 -5.64 11.28 12.52
CA LEU A 144 -5.41 9.92 12.96
C LEU A 144 -5.82 9.84 14.43
N TYR A 145 -6.63 8.86 14.80
CA TYR A 145 -7.07 8.67 16.17
C TYR A 145 -6.92 7.21 16.58
N ASP A 146 -6.47 6.99 17.81
CA ASP A 146 -6.40 5.69 18.47
C ASP A 146 -7.12 5.77 19.81
N SER A 147 -8.20 5.00 19.94
CA SER A 147 -9.02 5.00 21.16
C SER A 147 -8.36 4.28 22.33
N SER A 148 -7.39 3.38 22.08
CA SER A 148 -6.72 2.60 23.13
C SER A 148 -5.77 3.48 23.95
N THR A 149 -5.04 4.36 23.26
CA THR A 149 -4.14 5.36 23.86
C THR A 149 -4.83 6.69 24.10
N ASN A 150 -6.04 6.85 23.55
CA ASN A 150 -6.81 8.09 23.54
C ASN A 150 -5.95 9.27 23.03
N ALA A 151 -5.27 9.04 21.91
CA ALA A 151 -4.38 10.00 21.27
C ALA A 151 -4.87 10.31 19.86
N ALA A 152 -4.76 11.59 19.47
CA ALA A 152 -5.10 12.06 18.14
C ALA A 152 -3.92 12.82 17.54
N THR A 153 -3.64 12.58 16.27
CA THR A 153 -2.68 13.36 15.48
C THR A 153 -3.44 14.09 14.39
N HIS A 154 -3.18 15.38 14.27
CA HIS A 154 -3.74 16.22 13.22
C HIS A 154 -2.66 16.65 12.24
N LEU A 155 -2.95 16.50 10.95
CA LEU A 155 -2.10 16.96 9.87
C LEU A 155 -2.91 17.91 8.99
N SER A 156 -2.37 19.10 8.78
CA SER A 156 -2.92 20.04 7.79
C SER A 156 -2.06 20.01 6.53
N LEU A 157 -2.72 19.75 5.40
CA LEU A 157 -2.19 19.75 4.06
C LEU A 157 -2.55 21.05 3.35
N ASP A 158 -1.54 21.79 2.88
CA ASP A 158 -1.75 22.82 1.85
C ASP A 158 -1.89 22.14 0.48
N LEU A 159 -3.09 21.62 0.24
CA LEU A 159 -3.40 20.86 -0.97
C LEU A 159 -3.41 21.72 -2.23
N GLU A 160 -3.68 23.02 -2.13
CA GLU A 160 -3.89 23.85 -3.32
C GLU A 160 -2.55 24.18 -4.02
N ALA A 161 -1.53 24.55 -3.26
CA ALA A 161 -0.18 24.77 -3.80
C ALA A 161 0.46 23.45 -4.27
N THR A 162 0.30 22.38 -3.49
CA THR A 162 0.88 21.06 -3.78
C THR A 162 0.26 20.41 -5.02
N ALA A 163 -1.07 20.48 -5.17
CA ALA A 163 -1.76 19.92 -6.33
C ALA A 163 -1.42 20.69 -7.62
N GLN A 164 -1.30 22.03 -7.56
CA GLN A 164 -0.91 22.82 -8.73
C GLN A 164 0.53 22.48 -9.17
N ALA A 165 1.47 22.44 -8.24
CA ALA A 165 2.86 22.07 -8.53
C ALA A 165 2.96 20.67 -9.14
N LYS A 166 2.30 19.67 -8.52
CA LYS A 166 2.33 18.28 -9.00
C LYS A 166 1.62 18.10 -10.33
N SER A 167 0.51 18.80 -10.55
CA SER A 167 -0.19 18.76 -11.84
C SER A 167 0.62 19.36 -12.99
N ALA A 168 1.34 20.46 -12.74
CA ALA A 168 2.23 21.07 -13.73
C ALA A 168 3.44 20.18 -14.04
N GLU A 169 4.00 19.54 -13.01
CA GLU A 169 5.08 18.55 -13.16
C GLU A 169 4.64 17.36 -14.01
N LEU A 170 3.52 16.72 -13.70
CA LEU A 170 3.05 15.58 -14.49
C LEU A 170 2.61 15.96 -15.90
N GLN A 171 2.05 17.15 -16.11
CA GLN A 171 1.81 17.65 -17.47
C GLN A 171 3.10 17.82 -18.27
N SER A 172 4.23 18.13 -17.62
CA SER A 172 5.53 18.27 -18.28
C SER A 172 6.21 16.92 -18.59
N GLN A 173 5.88 15.89 -17.80
CA GLN A 173 6.44 14.53 -17.95
C GLN A 173 5.60 13.63 -18.88
N LEU A 174 4.31 13.96 -19.08
CA LEU A 174 3.47 13.23 -20.01
C LEU A 174 3.83 13.59 -21.46
N PRO A 175 4.15 12.59 -22.31
CA PRO A 175 4.27 12.81 -23.74
C PRO A 175 3.03 13.50 -24.31
N THR A 176 3.24 14.54 -25.13
CA THR A 176 2.16 15.35 -25.72
C THR A 176 1.29 14.59 -26.73
N ASP A 177 1.62 13.33 -27.03
CA ASP A 177 0.88 12.44 -27.92
C ASP A 177 -0.12 11.51 -27.21
N LEU A 178 -0.11 11.45 -25.87
CA LEU A 178 -1.11 10.74 -25.07
C LEU A 178 -2.38 11.58 -24.93
N ALA A 179 -3.22 11.51 -25.95
CA ALA A 179 -4.43 12.32 -26.06
C ALA A 179 -5.68 11.69 -25.44
N THR A 180 -5.64 10.40 -25.09
CA THR A 180 -6.83 9.64 -24.65
C THR A 180 -6.52 8.63 -23.54
N PRO A 181 -7.48 8.31 -22.66
CA PRO A 181 -7.34 7.24 -21.67
C PRO A 181 -6.97 5.88 -22.27
N ALA A 182 -7.44 5.59 -23.49
CA ALA A 182 -7.14 4.35 -24.18
C ALA A 182 -5.66 4.21 -24.52
N GLN A 183 -5.03 5.28 -25.02
CA GLN A 183 -3.59 5.29 -25.31
C GLN A 183 -2.75 5.16 -24.04
N LEU A 184 -3.23 5.69 -22.92
CA LEU A 184 -2.54 5.58 -21.65
C LEU A 184 -2.64 4.17 -21.05
N ALA A 185 -3.80 3.51 -21.17
CA ALA A 185 -3.95 2.11 -20.81
C ALA A 185 -3.05 1.20 -21.66
N GLU A 186 -3.02 1.42 -22.98
CA GLU A 186 -2.14 0.68 -23.90
C GLU A 186 -0.66 0.88 -23.55
N ARG A 187 -0.25 2.12 -23.25
CA ARG A 187 1.10 2.45 -22.84
C ARG A 187 1.47 1.73 -21.53
N PHE A 188 0.61 1.80 -20.53
CA PHE A 188 0.80 1.14 -19.24
C PHE A 188 0.98 -0.37 -19.41
N LEU A 189 0.11 -1.01 -20.19
CA LEU A 189 0.22 -2.45 -20.48
C LEU A 189 1.51 -2.78 -21.27
N GLY A 190 1.90 -1.92 -22.21
CA GLY A 190 3.15 -2.05 -22.94
C GLY A 190 4.41 -1.93 -22.05
N GLU A 191 4.35 -1.16 -20.97
CA GLU A 191 5.44 -1.05 -19.98
C GLU A 191 5.51 -2.29 -19.07
N LEU A 192 4.37 -2.91 -18.78
CA LEU A 192 4.30 -4.15 -18.01
C LEU A 192 4.69 -5.39 -18.83
N ASP A 193 4.39 -5.40 -20.14
CA ASP A 193 4.55 -6.59 -21.00
C ASP A 193 5.94 -7.25 -20.90
N PRO A 194 7.08 -6.55 -20.88
CA PRO A 194 8.39 -7.22 -20.79
C PRO A 194 8.54 -8.13 -19.57
N SER A 195 7.84 -7.86 -18.46
CA SER A 195 7.95 -8.58 -17.19
C SER A 195 6.69 -9.35 -16.77
N THR A 196 5.53 -9.01 -17.35
CA THR A 196 4.22 -9.40 -16.84
C THR A 196 3.28 -9.76 -17.99
N THR A 197 2.59 -10.89 -17.86
CA THR A 197 1.43 -11.20 -18.70
C THR A 197 0.20 -10.63 -18.03
N VAL A 198 -0.55 -9.78 -18.73
CA VAL A 198 -1.83 -9.24 -18.24
C VAL A 198 -2.98 -9.89 -19.01
N SER A 199 -3.97 -10.39 -18.29
CA SER A 199 -5.13 -11.10 -18.86
C SER A 199 -6.40 -10.76 -18.09
N VAL A 200 -7.56 -11.12 -18.67
CA VAL A 200 -8.84 -11.10 -17.95
C VAL A 200 -9.16 -12.53 -17.51
N GLY A 201 -9.39 -12.70 -16.21
CA GLY A 201 -9.70 -13.98 -15.57
C GLY A 201 -11.15 -14.41 -15.80
N THR A 202 -11.57 -15.41 -15.03
CA THR A 202 -12.96 -15.90 -15.07
C THR A 202 -13.90 -14.93 -14.39
N ASP A 203 -15.14 -14.87 -14.87
CA ASP A 203 -16.18 -14.06 -14.23
C ASP A 203 -16.43 -14.49 -12.79
N ALA A 204 -16.46 -13.51 -11.90
CA ALA A 204 -16.59 -13.74 -10.46
C ALA A 204 -17.60 -12.79 -9.82
N ARG A 205 -17.77 -12.92 -8.50
CA ARG A 205 -18.48 -11.94 -7.67
C ARG A 205 -17.68 -11.51 -6.47
N VAL A 206 -17.76 -10.22 -6.14
CA VAL A 206 -17.22 -9.61 -4.92
C VAL A 206 -18.30 -8.72 -4.31
N ALA A 207 -18.51 -8.80 -2.99
CA ALA A 207 -19.57 -8.07 -2.28
C ALA A 207 -20.97 -8.16 -2.94
N GLY A 208 -21.29 -9.33 -3.54
CA GLY A 208 -22.55 -9.55 -4.26
C GLY A 208 -22.62 -8.96 -5.68
N ARG A 209 -21.57 -8.29 -6.16
CA ARG A 209 -21.48 -7.64 -7.47
C ARG A 209 -20.68 -8.47 -8.46
N SER A 210 -21.05 -8.45 -9.73
CA SER A 210 -20.29 -9.13 -10.80
C SER A 210 -19.03 -8.34 -11.13
N VAL A 211 -17.91 -9.04 -11.36
CA VAL A 211 -16.61 -8.40 -11.59
C VAL A 211 -15.87 -9.00 -12.78
N TYR A 212 -15.09 -8.15 -13.46
CA TYR A 212 -14.00 -8.60 -14.32
C TYR A 212 -12.72 -8.71 -13.48
N GLU A 213 -11.97 -9.80 -13.61
CA GLU A 213 -10.69 -9.95 -12.92
C GLU A 213 -9.53 -9.60 -13.85
N LEU A 214 -8.81 -8.51 -13.57
CA LEU A 214 -7.55 -8.22 -14.25
C LEU A 214 -6.42 -9.01 -13.57
N VAL A 215 -5.85 -9.99 -14.26
CA VAL A 215 -4.83 -10.90 -13.72
C VAL A 215 -3.46 -10.56 -14.29
N LEU A 216 -2.52 -10.24 -13.40
CA LEU A 216 -1.12 -9.95 -13.67
C LEU A 216 -0.28 -11.16 -13.24
N THR A 217 0.40 -11.80 -14.19
CA THR A 217 1.23 -12.98 -13.96
C THR A 217 2.69 -12.64 -14.29
N PRO A 218 3.64 -12.76 -13.35
CA PRO A 218 5.06 -12.62 -13.64
C PRO A 218 5.51 -13.58 -14.74
N LYS A 219 6.30 -13.09 -15.71
CA LYS A 219 6.92 -13.92 -16.75
C LYS A 219 8.18 -14.65 -16.25
N THR A 220 8.80 -14.15 -15.18
CA THR A 220 9.96 -14.78 -14.53
C THR A 220 9.53 -15.83 -13.51
N THR A 221 10.39 -16.82 -13.31
CA THR A 221 10.26 -17.82 -12.23
C THR A 221 11.09 -17.45 -11.00
N GLU A 222 11.90 -16.39 -11.07
CA GLU A 222 12.75 -15.89 -10.00
C GLU A 222 11.98 -14.95 -9.06
N THR A 223 10.73 -15.29 -8.75
CA THR A 223 9.85 -14.51 -7.86
C THR A 223 9.01 -15.44 -6.99
N LEU A 224 8.67 -14.97 -5.79
CA LEU A 224 7.73 -15.63 -4.89
C LEU A 224 6.26 -15.38 -5.27
N VAL A 225 5.99 -14.37 -6.10
CA VAL A 225 4.63 -14.04 -6.54
C VAL A 225 4.22 -14.96 -7.69
N ALA A 226 3.09 -15.64 -7.55
CA ALA A 226 2.49 -16.42 -8.63
C ALA A 226 1.60 -15.53 -9.52
N SER A 227 0.75 -14.70 -8.91
CA SER A 227 -0.10 -13.76 -9.63
C SER A 227 -0.68 -12.68 -8.72
N VAL A 228 -1.06 -11.56 -9.31
CA VAL A 228 -1.91 -10.54 -8.69
C VAL A 228 -3.19 -10.43 -9.51
N SER A 229 -4.35 -10.49 -8.85
CA SER A 229 -5.66 -10.34 -9.49
C SER A 229 -6.40 -9.14 -8.89
N ILE A 230 -6.98 -8.30 -9.75
CA ILE A 230 -7.76 -7.13 -9.36
C ILE A 230 -9.19 -7.32 -9.89
N ALA A 231 -10.15 -7.49 -8.99
CA ALA A 231 -11.55 -7.58 -9.32
C ALA A 231 -12.14 -6.17 -9.51
N VAL A 232 -12.65 -5.90 -10.70
CA VAL A 232 -13.23 -4.62 -11.10
C VAL A 232 -14.73 -4.79 -11.32
N ASP A 233 -15.55 -4.00 -10.63
CA ASP A 233 -17.00 -4.02 -10.78
C ASP A 233 -17.41 -3.83 -12.24
N SER A 234 -18.21 -4.75 -12.78
CA SER A 234 -18.56 -4.75 -14.20
C SER A 234 -19.47 -3.58 -14.60
N GLU A 235 -20.17 -2.98 -13.64
CA GLU A 235 -21.12 -1.88 -13.87
C GLU A 235 -20.49 -0.51 -13.66
N THR A 236 -19.72 -0.35 -12.59
CA THR A 236 -19.19 0.95 -12.16
C THR A 236 -17.71 1.15 -12.47
N GLY A 237 -16.96 0.06 -12.70
CA GLY A 237 -15.51 0.12 -12.84
C GLY A 237 -14.74 0.32 -11.54
N LEU A 238 -15.40 0.35 -10.38
CA LEU A 238 -14.70 0.44 -9.10
C LEU A 238 -13.93 -0.87 -8.81
N PRO A 239 -12.63 -0.82 -8.49
CA PRO A 239 -11.91 -1.98 -7.96
C PRO A 239 -12.50 -2.41 -6.61
N LEU A 240 -12.92 -3.67 -6.51
CA LEU A 240 -13.57 -4.22 -5.32
C LEU A 240 -12.68 -5.18 -4.53
N GLN A 241 -11.68 -5.80 -5.15
CA GLN A 241 -10.78 -6.72 -4.47
C GLN A 241 -9.42 -6.80 -5.17
N VAL A 242 -8.35 -6.95 -4.40
CA VAL A 242 -7.02 -7.34 -4.85
C VAL A 242 -6.66 -8.66 -4.19
N THR A 243 -6.08 -9.58 -4.94
CA THR A 243 -5.63 -10.89 -4.46
C THR A 243 -4.22 -11.15 -4.97
N VAL A 244 -3.33 -11.57 -4.08
CA VAL A 244 -1.95 -11.94 -4.40
C VAL A 244 -1.78 -13.41 -4.02
N LEU A 245 -1.48 -14.24 -5.02
CA LEU A 245 -1.11 -15.63 -4.81
C LEU A 245 0.41 -15.75 -4.78
N ALA A 246 0.93 -16.49 -3.80
CA ALA A 246 2.33 -16.90 -3.77
C ALA A 246 2.55 -18.20 -4.54
N GLN A 247 3.77 -18.40 -5.02
CA GLN A 247 4.20 -19.66 -5.61
C GLN A 247 4.02 -20.81 -4.61
N GLY A 248 3.37 -21.89 -5.05
CA GLY A 248 3.14 -23.09 -4.24
C GLY A 248 2.00 -22.99 -3.22
N GLN A 249 1.27 -21.86 -3.15
CA GLN A 249 0.06 -21.73 -2.33
C GLN A 249 -1.20 -21.83 -3.19
N SER A 250 -2.23 -22.52 -2.68
CA SER A 250 -3.57 -22.57 -3.29
C SER A 250 -4.52 -21.52 -2.73
N ALA A 251 -4.29 -21.06 -1.50
CA ALA A 251 -5.00 -19.93 -0.91
C ALA A 251 -4.22 -18.62 -1.18
N PRO A 252 -4.90 -17.47 -1.18
CA PRO A 252 -4.23 -16.17 -1.28
C PRO A 252 -3.19 -15.96 -0.17
N ALA A 253 -1.99 -15.57 -0.55
CA ALA A 253 -0.96 -15.13 0.39
C ALA A 253 -1.32 -13.76 1.00
N PHE A 254 -1.95 -12.92 0.18
CA PHE A 254 -2.54 -11.67 0.59
C PHE A 254 -3.84 -11.45 -0.20
N GLN A 255 -4.91 -11.02 0.44
CA GLN A 255 -6.14 -10.61 -0.23
C GLN A 255 -6.67 -9.38 0.46
N VAL A 256 -7.35 -8.49 -0.26
CA VAL A 256 -8.05 -7.34 0.29
C VAL A 256 -9.26 -6.99 -0.57
N GLY A 257 -10.46 -6.91 -0.01
CA GLY A 257 -11.66 -6.66 -0.78
C GLY A 257 -12.91 -6.36 0.03
N PHE A 258 -13.90 -5.77 -0.63
CA PHE A 258 -15.19 -5.48 -0.01
C PHE A 258 -15.97 -6.77 0.27
N THR A 259 -16.50 -6.87 1.48
CA THR A 259 -17.52 -7.87 1.84
C THR A 259 -18.93 -7.30 1.70
N ALA A 260 -19.06 -5.98 1.82
CA ALA A 260 -20.27 -5.22 1.55
C ALA A 260 -19.93 -3.84 0.99
N ILE A 261 -20.72 -3.35 0.04
CA ILE A 261 -20.57 -2.01 -0.55
C ILE A 261 -21.92 -1.36 -0.83
N ASP A 262 -22.01 -0.07 -0.57
CA ASP A 262 -23.14 0.80 -0.85
C ASP A 262 -22.64 2.07 -1.55
N PHE A 263 -23.17 2.37 -2.73
CA PHE A 263 -22.79 3.54 -3.55
C PHE A 263 -23.59 4.80 -3.20
N ALA A 264 -24.44 4.76 -2.17
CA ALA A 264 -25.05 5.96 -1.63
C ALA A 264 -23.99 6.89 -1.03
N ALA A 265 -24.19 8.20 -1.20
CA ALA A 265 -23.34 9.20 -0.57
C ALA A 265 -23.44 9.08 0.97
N PRO A 266 -22.32 8.86 1.68
CA PRO A 266 -22.33 8.81 3.14
C PRO A 266 -22.74 10.17 3.74
N ASN A 267 -23.27 10.16 4.97
CA ASN A 267 -23.54 11.40 5.69
C ASN A 267 -22.23 12.17 5.92
N ALA A 268 -22.23 13.47 5.61
CA ALA A 268 -21.09 14.37 5.78
C ALA A 268 -20.55 14.41 7.23
N ASP A 269 -21.40 14.18 8.23
CA ASP A 269 -21.01 14.13 9.64
C ASP A 269 -19.97 13.03 9.93
N LEU A 270 -19.87 12.00 9.09
CA LEU A 270 -18.84 10.95 9.23
C LEU A 270 -17.43 11.48 9.04
N PHE A 271 -17.25 12.60 8.32
CA PHE A 271 -15.96 13.20 8.00
C PHE A 271 -15.62 14.39 8.91
N ALA A 272 -16.59 14.89 9.69
CA ALA A 272 -16.39 15.96 10.66
C ALA A 272 -15.85 15.40 11.99
N PHE A 273 -14.61 14.92 11.98
CA PHE A 273 -13.99 14.36 13.18
C PHE A 273 -13.66 15.45 14.21
N THR A 274 -13.94 15.17 15.48
CA THR A 274 -13.49 15.98 16.61
C THR A 274 -12.96 15.01 17.66
N PRO A 275 -11.68 15.11 18.07
CA PRO A 275 -11.14 14.21 19.08
C PRO A 275 -11.91 14.35 20.41
N PRO A 276 -12.07 13.27 21.19
CA PRO A 276 -12.67 13.36 22.52
C PRO A 276 -11.97 14.43 23.39
N ALA A 277 -12.72 15.11 24.25
CA ALA A 277 -12.18 16.21 25.06
C ALA A 277 -11.01 15.82 25.99
N THR A 278 -10.85 14.52 26.27
CA THR A 278 -9.76 13.98 27.09
C THR A 278 -8.59 13.45 26.25
N ALA A 279 -8.67 13.51 24.92
CA ALA A 279 -7.64 12.97 24.04
C ALA A 279 -6.39 13.84 24.04
N THR A 280 -5.22 13.20 24.00
CA THR A 280 -3.95 13.88 23.79
C THR A 280 -3.84 14.22 22.31
N VAL A 281 -3.86 15.50 21.95
CA VAL A 281 -3.78 15.96 20.56
C VAL A 281 -2.35 16.40 20.22
N THR A 282 -1.82 15.89 19.13
CA THR A 282 -0.54 16.31 18.54
C THR A 282 -0.78 16.92 17.16
N GLU A 283 -0.31 18.15 16.96
CA GLU A 283 -0.36 18.84 15.68
C GLU A 283 0.93 18.57 14.91
N GLN A 284 0.81 18.16 13.65
CA GLN A 284 1.95 17.92 12.75
C GLN A 284 1.79 18.75 11.48
N ALA A 285 2.80 19.55 11.19
CA ALA A 285 2.95 20.15 9.87
C ALA A 285 3.62 19.14 8.94
N MET A 286 3.13 19.02 7.71
CA MET A 286 3.91 18.37 6.65
C MET A 286 5.26 19.11 6.51
N PRO A 287 6.39 18.40 6.37
CA PRO A 287 7.64 19.02 5.97
C PRO A 287 7.39 19.77 4.66
N ALA A 288 7.67 21.07 4.63
CA ALA A 288 7.59 21.84 3.39
C ALA A 288 8.54 21.19 2.35
N PRO A 289 8.13 21.04 1.09
CA PRO A 289 9.06 20.71 0.02
C PRO A 289 10.17 21.77 0.06
N THR A 290 11.42 21.35 0.22
CA THR A 290 12.57 22.26 0.17
C THR A 290 12.62 22.88 -1.22
N GLU A 291 12.12 24.11 -1.36
CA GLU A 291 12.31 24.92 -2.56
C GLU A 291 13.80 25.16 -2.75
N GLY A 292 14.33 24.76 -3.91
CA GLY A 292 15.58 25.22 -4.52
C GLY A 292 16.72 25.62 -3.58
N ALA A 293 17.57 24.67 -3.20
CA ALA A 293 18.93 24.97 -2.74
C ALA A 293 19.79 25.42 -3.95
N THR A 294 19.55 26.63 -4.46
CA THR A 294 20.58 27.41 -5.15
C THR A 294 21.15 28.41 -4.16
N GLY A 295 22.19 27.99 -3.45
CA GLY A 295 22.93 28.83 -2.52
C GLY A 295 24.10 28.06 -1.95
N ASP A 296 25.30 28.38 -2.42
CA ASP A 296 26.59 27.95 -1.87
C ASP A 296 26.62 28.11 -0.34
N GLN A 297 26.43 27.00 0.39
CA GLN A 297 26.91 26.83 1.75
C GLN A 297 27.53 25.42 1.84
N PRO A 298 28.82 25.28 2.20
CA PRO A 298 29.42 23.98 2.42
C PRO A 298 28.96 23.43 3.78
N GLY A 299 27.76 22.86 3.79
CA GLY A 299 27.23 22.02 4.85
C GLY A 299 27.20 20.58 4.34
N ASP A 300 28.10 19.77 4.86
CA ASP A 300 28.42 18.41 4.45
C ASP A 300 27.26 17.44 4.78
N HIS A 301 26.24 17.36 3.90
CA HIS A 301 25.16 16.35 4.00
C HIS A 301 24.79 15.75 2.63
N SER A 302 25.79 15.59 1.74
CA SER A 302 25.66 14.49 0.78
C SER A 302 25.74 13.20 1.58
N PRO A 303 24.76 12.27 1.49
CA PRO A 303 24.97 10.93 2.02
C PRO A 303 26.28 10.43 1.42
N ALA A 304 27.23 10.06 2.27
CA ALA A 304 28.52 9.59 1.81
C ALA A 304 28.27 8.42 0.86
N ALA A 305 28.98 8.37 -0.27
CA ALA A 305 28.91 7.27 -1.23
C ALA A 305 29.13 5.96 -0.46
N GLY A 306 28.05 5.21 -0.22
CA GLY A 306 28.02 4.07 0.72
C GLY A 306 26.82 4.02 1.67
N GLN A 307 25.94 5.02 1.69
CA GLN A 307 24.72 5.05 2.53
C GLN A 307 23.39 4.98 1.76
N VAL A 308 23.45 4.83 0.43
CA VAL A 308 22.25 4.82 -0.42
C VAL A 308 21.87 3.38 -0.75
N PRO A 309 20.59 2.98 -0.61
CA PRO A 309 20.12 1.68 -1.06
C PRO A 309 20.41 1.45 -2.54
N VAL A 310 20.89 0.25 -2.89
CA VAL A 310 21.14 -0.17 -4.26
C VAL A 310 19.99 -1.08 -4.70
N VAL A 311 19.47 -0.85 -5.90
CA VAL A 311 18.41 -1.69 -6.47
C VAL A 311 18.99 -2.50 -7.62
N THR A 312 18.86 -3.82 -7.54
CA THR A 312 19.28 -4.77 -8.58
C THR A 312 18.08 -5.57 -9.08
N GLY A 313 18.22 -6.21 -10.25
CA GLY A 313 17.10 -6.89 -10.92
C GLY A 313 16.07 -5.94 -11.52
N THR A 314 15.00 -6.50 -12.08
CA THR A 314 13.92 -5.73 -12.72
C THR A 314 12.56 -6.36 -12.47
N GLY A 315 11.51 -5.55 -12.36
CA GLY A 315 10.14 -6.03 -12.18
C GLY A 315 10.00 -6.93 -10.95
N TRP A 316 9.54 -8.16 -11.17
CA TRP A 316 9.24 -9.14 -10.11
C TRP A 316 10.47 -9.78 -9.45
N SER A 317 11.66 -9.64 -10.05
CA SER A 317 12.92 -10.14 -9.49
C SER A 317 13.78 -9.03 -8.87
N THR A 318 13.19 -7.85 -8.63
CA THR A 318 13.91 -6.73 -8.02
C THR A 318 14.33 -7.05 -6.58
N ILE A 319 15.58 -6.70 -6.27
CA ILE A 319 16.20 -6.82 -4.96
C ILE A 319 16.65 -5.42 -4.53
N VAL A 320 16.34 -5.05 -3.28
CA VAL A 320 16.85 -3.85 -2.64
C VAL A 320 17.94 -4.25 -1.66
N GLU A 321 19.14 -3.71 -1.84
CA GLU A 321 20.28 -3.81 -0.94
C GLU A 321 20.41 -2.53 -0.12
N VAL A 322 20.40 -2.66 1.19
CA VAL A 322 20.71 -1.59 2.14
C VAL A 322 22.14 -1.80 2.65
N PRO A 323 23.08 -0.88 2.37
CA PRO A 323 24.45 -0.98 2.86
C PRO A 323 24.51 -1.01 4.37
N ALA A 324 25.48 -1.72 4.95
CA ALA A 324 25.66 -1.83 6.40
C ALA A 324 25.75 -0.46 7.11
N ALA A 325 26.38 0.53 6.47
CA ALA A 325 26.50 1.89 7.01
C ALA A 325 25.17 2.67 7.06
N ALA A 326 24.13 2.19 6.38
CA ALA A 326 22.78 2.75 6.38
C ALA A 326 21.81 1.96 7.28
N VAL A 327 22.23 0.82 7.82
CA VAL A 327 21.43 0.03 8.76
C VAL A 327 21.53 0.64 10.16
N PRO A 328 20.41 0.97 10.83
CA PRO A 328 20.44 1.50 12.19
C PRO A 328 21.19 0.56 13.15
N ALA A 329 22.07 1.12 13.98
CA ALA A 329 22.88 0.35 14.93
C ALA A 329 22.02 -0.38 15.97
N GLU A 330 20.85 0.17 16.28
CA GLU A 330 19.86 -0.39 17.17
C GLU A 330 19.25 -1.68 16.60
N LEU A 331 19.09 -1.75 15.27
CA LEU A 331 18.56 -2.94 14.61
C LEU A 331 19.59 -4.08 14.60
N SER A 332 20.86 -3.76 14.32
CA SER A 332 21.95 -4.75 14.25
C SER A 332 22.37 -5.28 15.62
N ALA A 333 22.18 -4.50 16.69
CA ALA A 333 22.47 -4.90 18.07
C ALA A 333 21.28 -5.57 18.80
N ASN A 334 20.12 -5.72 18.15
CA ASN A 334 18.91 -6.19 18.82
C ASN A 334 18.91 -7.73 19.01
N PRO A 335 18.94 -8.25 20.25
CA PRO A 335 18.90 -9.69 20.49
C PRO A 335 17.57 -10.36 20.09
N MET A 336 16.49 -9.60 19.90
CA MET A 336 15.22 -10.12 19.37
C MET A 336 15.31 -10.46 17.87
N LEU A 337 16.25 -9.84 17.15
CA LEU A 337 16.48 -10.13 15.73
C LEU A 337 16.86 -11.60 15.53
N ASP A 338 17.60 -12.18 16.49
CA ASP A 338 17.97 -13.60 16.48
C ASP A 338 16.78 -14.54 16.61
N GLN A 339 15.71 -14.09 17.28
CA GLN A 339 14.48 -14.86 17.51
C GLN A 339 13.50 -14.75 16.35
N LEU A 340 13.52 -13.62 15.63
CA LEU A 340 12.63 -13.35 14.49
C LEU A 340 13.19 -13.83 13.15
N THR A 341 14.49 -14.16 13.11
CA THR A 341 15.17 -14.62 11.90
C THR A 341 15.69 -16.05 12.07
N THR A 342 15.93 -16.73 10.96
CA THR A 342 16.53 -18.07 10.92
C THR A 342 17.98 -17.96 10.45
N ALA A 343 18.91 -18.70 11.07
CA ALA A 343 20.29 -18.78 10.61
C ALA A 343 20.37 -19.53 9.28
N VAL A 344 21.09 -18.97 8.32
CA VAL A 344 21.27 -19.51 6.96
C VAL A 344 22.74 -19.34 6.54
N ASP A 345 23.11 -19.88 5.38
CA ASP A 345 24.45 -19.63 4.86
C ASP A 345 24.66 -18.14 4.56
N GLY A 346 25.82 -17.61 4.92
CA GLY A 346 26.15 -16.19 4.75
C GLY A 346 25.44 -15.20 5.68
N GLY A 347 24.55 -15.63 6.59
CA GLY A 347 23.89 -14.73 7.53
C GLY A 347 22.59 -15.25 8.17
N ARG A 348 21.56 -14.41 8.20
CA ARG A 348 20.24 -14.72 8.75
C ARG A 348 19.14 -14.27 7.80
N ALA A 349 18.00 -14.94 7.81
CA ALA A 349 16.90 -14.62 6.91
C ALA A 349 15.53 -14.63 7.61
N VAL A 350 14.62 -13.82 7.08
CA VAL A 350 13.18 -13.96 7.28
C VAL A 350 12.58 -14.28 5.93
N THR A 351 11.87 -15.40 5.83
CA THR A 351 11.19 -15.80 4.59
C THR A 351 9.71 -15.89 4.87
N THR A 352 8.93 -15.24 4.02
CA THR A 352 7.47 -15.32 3.97
C THR A 352 7.03 -15.87 2.63
N SER A 353 5.74 -16.08 2.45
CA SER A 353 5.19 -16.51 1.15
C SER A 353 5.39 -15.48 0.02
N LEU A 354 5.54 -14.18 0.33
CA LEU A 354 5.65 -13.12 -0.70
C LEU A 354 6.95 -12.33 -0.67
N VAL A 355 7.64 -12.28 0.47
CA VAL A 355 8.84 -11.45 0.68
C VAL A 355 9.90 -12.25 1.42
N THR A 356 11.13 -12.12 0.96
CA THR A 356 12.32 -12.57 1.70
C THR A 356 13.14 -11.36 2.12
N LEU A 357 13.63 -11.40 3.36
CA LEU A 357 14.64 -10.51 3.91
C LEU A 357 15.89 -11.35 4.24
N PHE A 358 17.07 -10.89 3.85
CA PHE A 358 18.34 -11.52 4.16
C PHE A 358 19.29 -10.49 4.79
N LEU A 359 19.80 -10.81 5.97
CA LEU A 359 20.80 -10.03 6.70
C LEU A 359 22.12 -10.77 6.57
N SER A 360 23.06 -10.21 5.82
CA SER A 360 24.36 -10.83 5.58
C SER A 360 25.33 -10.59 6.75
N ASN A 361 26.33 -11.46 6.87
CA ASN A 361 27.34 -11.38 7.94
C ASN A 361 28.19 -10.10 7.91
N ASP A 362 28.26 -9.42 6.77
CA ASP A 362 28.95 -8.13 6.62
C ASP A 362 28.07 -6.91 7.00
N GLY A 363 26.84 -7.16 7.48
CA GLY A 363 25.92 -6.15 7.99
C GLY A 363 25.00 -5.54 6.94
N ARG A 364 25.07 -5.95 5.67
CA ARG A 364 24.12 -5.52 4.64
C ARG A 364 22.77 -6.21 4.80
N VAL A 365 21.71 -5.57 4.29
CA VAL A 365 20.36 -6.12 4.30
C VAL A 365 19.83 -6.16 2.88
N PHE A 366 19.29 -7.30 2.47
CA PHE A 366 18.69 -7.52 1.16
C PHE A 366 17.22 -7.85 1.34
N ALA A 367 16.36 -7.27 0.51
CA ALA A 367 14.93 -7.55 0.53
C ALA A 367 14.39 -7.68 -0.90
N GLY A 368 13.44 -8.61 -1.10
CA GLY A 368 12.76 -8.73 -2.38
C GLY A 368 11.65 -9.78 -2.35
N ALA A 369 10.78 -9.73 -3.35
CA ALA A 369 9.77 -10.76 -3.58
C ALA A 369 10.36 -11.96 -4.34
N VAL A 370 11.55 -12.42 -3.90
CA VAL A 370 12.36 -13.43 -4.57
C VAL A 370 12.77 -14.54 -3.58
N PRO A 371 13.09 -15.75 -4.07
CA PRO A 371 13.61 -16.81 -3.22
C PRO A 371 14.91 -16.40 -2.51
N LEU A 372 15.16 -16.94 -1.32
CA LEU A 372 16.38 -16.65 -0.53
C LEU A 372 17.68 -16.83 -1.33
N ALA A 373 17.76 -17.85 -2.17
CA ALA A 373 18.94 -18.11 -3.00
C ALA A 373 19.30 -16.92 -3.91
N ALA A 374 18.31 -16.16 -4.39
CA ALA A 374 18.54 -14.97 -5.21
C ALA A 374 19.15 -13.83 -4.38
N LEU A 375 18.70 -13.65 -3.12
CA LEU A 375 19.28 -12.65 -2.22
C LEU A 375 20.70 -13.03 -1.79
N GLN A 376 20.96 -14.32 -1.55
CA GLN A 376 22.30 -14.81 -1.23
C GLN A 376 23.26 -14.61 -2.41
N ALA A 377 22.82 -14.93 -3.63
CA ALA A 377 23.61 -14.69 -4.83
C ALA A 377 23.88 -13.19 -5.09
N ALA A 378 22.96 -12.30 -4.70
CA ALA A 378 23.18 -10.85 -4.78
C ALA A 378 24.15 -10.33 -3.70
N ALA A 379 24.37 -11.09 -2.63
CA ALA A 379 25.27 -10.72 -1.55
C ALA A 379 26.72 -11.20 -1.77
N GLU A 380 26.95 -12.15 -2.68
CA GLU A 380 28.27 -12.58 -3.17
C GLU A 380 28.94 -11.49 -4.02
#